data_AF-C4FEM6-F1
#
_entry.id   AF-C4FEM6-F1
#
_cell.length_a   1.000
_cell.length_b   1.000
_cell.length_c   1.000
_cell.angle_alpha   90.00
_cell.angle_beta   90.00
_cell.angle_gamma   90.00
#
_symmetry.space_group_name_H-M   'P 1'
#
loop_
_entity.id
_entity.type
_entity.pdbx_description
1 polymer ?
#
loop_
_entity_poly.entity_id
_entity_poly.type
_entity_poly.pdbx_seq_one_letter_code
_entity_poly.pdbx_strand_id
1 'polypeptide(L)'
;MRSFLRTLVSSMQIIKRTGTPWDNNYGHIKGFLNKIQNWRDSLVDDDSFTKEEKKALSCIRDYIDSLVQARNQKFAPVDFKRQEIDELLLLLKNAHHFFGGSDQDVLPLSADVPRPFTGDQLLRSIEATSEMMNTSDYVETMLMRIRTLLADSKLKAVSGDDVQITLDDWLANYIGADQGANGPICVIDLSLVPAEMIQIVTAVIARMTLEALQRYRKLNDGKVLPTVLVMEEAHTFIKRYSQDSDDQSASRLCTEIFEKIAREGRKFGLGLVLSSQRPSELSPTVLSQCNSFLLHRISNDKDQELVHRLVPDNMHGLMKDLPVLPARQAILMGWASELPVLVEMNKLPENQQPKSSDPDFWEVWTGKESRSVNWKAVADDWQQVNSSVGGDDSGHA
;
A
#
# COMPACT_ATOMS: atom_id res chain seq x y z
N MET A 1 13.01 5.45 -23.83
CA MET A 1 13.41 4.15 -24.39
C MET A 1 13.71 3.08 -23.34
N ARG A 2 14.61 3.31 -22.34
CA ARG A 2 14.94 2.33 -21.27
C ARG A 2 13.73 1.61 -20.66
N SER A 3 12.74 2.35 -20.15
CA SER A 3 11.54 1.77 -19.53
C SER A 3 10.70 0.94 -20.50
N PHE A 4 10.67 1.29 -21.80
CA PHE A 4 9.95 0.54 -22.82
C PHE A 4 10.64 -0.81 -23.08
N LEU A 5 11.96 -0.80 -23.27
CA LEU A 5 12.77 -2.02 -23.42
C LEU A 5 12.63 -2.95 -22.20
N ARG A 6 12.60 -2.40 -20.98
CA ARG A 6 12.33 -3.18 -19.75
C ARG A 6 11.02 -3.96 -19.85
N THR A 7 9.94 -3.28 -20.25
CA THR A 7 8.61 -3.88 -20.45
C THR A 7 8.64 -4.96 -21.53
N LEU A 8 9.34 -4.75 -22.64
CA LEU A 8 9.50 -5.74 -23.70
C LEU A 8 10.22 -7.00 -23.20
N VAL A 9 11.31 -6.84 -22.42
CA VAL A 9 12.04 -7.97 -21.85
C VAL A 9 11.15 -8.76 -20.87
N SER A 10 10.43 -8.08 -19.95
CA SER A 10 9.51 -8.75 -19.02
C SER A 10 8.40 -9.49 -19.78
N SER A 11 7.84 -8.86 -20.82
CA SER A 11 6.81 -9.47 -21.67
C SER A 11 7.32 -10.73 -22.37
N MET A 12 8.51 -10.66 -22.93
CA MET A 12 9.09 -11.79 -23.66
C MET A 12 9.48 -12.95 -22.73
N GLN A 13 9.88 -12.67 -21.49
CA GLN A 13 10.08 -13.70 -20.47
C GLN A 13 8.77 -14.43 -20.09
N ILE A 14 7.66 -13.71 -19.98
CA ILE A 14 6.35 -14.30 -19.70
C ILE A 14 5.88 -15.14 -20.88
N ILE A 15 5.95 -14.60 -22.11
CA ILE A 15 5.57 -15.32 -23.34
C ILE A 15 6.36 -16.63 -23.51
N LYS A 16 7.66 -16.61 -23.19
CA LYS A 16 8.50 -17.81 -23.19
C LYS A 16 8.04 -18.85 -22.15
N ARG A 17 7.52 -18.41 -21.00
CA ARG A 17 7.01 -19.31 -19.94
C ARG A 17 5.64 -19.89 -20.28
N THR A 18 4.74 -19.10 -20.88
CA THR A 18 3.39 -19.52 -21.26
C THR A 18 3.39 -20.42 -22.50
N GLY A 19 4.45 -20.37 -23.31
CA GLY A 19 4.61 -21.24 -24.48
C GLY A 19 3.83 -20.78 -25.71
N THR A 20 3.30 -19.55 -25.70
CA THR A 20 2.52 -18.95 -26.79
C THR A 20 3.21 -19.01 -28.18
N PRO A 21 4.56 -18.87 -28.32
CA PRO A 21 5.21 -18.90 -29.63
C PRO A 21 5.25 -20.28 -30.31
N TRP A 22 4.99 -21.36 -29.58
CA TRP A 22 4.97 -22.74 -30.08
C TRP A 22 3.71 -23.48 -29.62
N ASP A 23 2.63 -22.73 -29.43
CA ASP A 23 1.32 -23.25 -29.06
C ASP A 23 0.67 -23.98 -30.26
N ASN A 24 -0.14 -25.00 -30.00
CA ASN A 24 -0.84 -25.73 -31.06
C ASN A 24 -1.97 -24.92 -31.73
N ASN A 25 -2.29 -23.74 -31.20
CA ASN A 25 -3.30 -22.84 -31.74
C ASN A 25 -2.68 -21.78 -32.65
N TYR A 26 -2.96 -21.89 -33.95
CA TYR A 26 -2.53 -20.94 -34.99
C TYR A 26 -2.91 -19.48 -34.68
N GLY A 27 -4.04 -19.25 -34.01
CA GLY A 27 -4.48 -17.91 -33.61
C GLY A 27 -3.53 -17.25 -32.60
N HIS A 28 -3.01 -18.01 -31.64
CA HIS A 28 -2.06 -17.52 -30.63
C HIS A 28 -0.70 -17.19 -31.26
N ILE A 29 -0.22 -18.03 -32.18
CA ILE A 29 1.04 -17.77 -32.89
C ILE A 29 0.94 -16.54 -33.79
N LYS A 30 -0.18 -16.38 -34.52
CA LYS A 30 -0.41 -15.19 -35.35
C LYS A 30 -0.57 -13.93 -34.49
N GLY A 31 -1.23 -14.02 -33.34
CA GLY A 31 -1.31 -12.93 -32.37
C GLY A 31 0.06 -12.50 -31.86
N PHE A 32 0.94 -13.46 -31.55
CA PHE A 32 2.32 -13.16 -31.17
C PHE A 32 3.12 -12.51 -32.30
N LEU A 33 2.96 -12.96 -33.55
CA LEU A 33 3.60 -12.35 -34.72
C LEU A 33 3.20 -10.89 -34.91
N ASN A 34 1.90 -10.57 -34.80
CA ASN A 34 1.41 -9.19 -34.87
C ASN A 34 1.97 -8.35 -33.71
N LYS A 35 2.12 -8.95 -32.52
CA LYS A 35 2.64 -8.26 -31.33
C LYS A 35 4.09 -7.84 -31.52
N ILE A 36 4.96 -8.72 -32.01
CA ILE A 36 6.36 -8.37 -32.26
C ILE A 36 6.50 -7.34 -33.39
N GLN A 37 5.60 -7.33 -34.38
CA GLN A 37 5.52 -6.27 -35.40
C GLN A 37 5.19 -4.91 -34.77
N ASN A 38 4.18 -4.84 -33.90
CA ASN A 38 3.84 -3.60 -33.19
C ASN A 38 5.01 -3.10 -32.33
N TRP A 39 5.74 -4.01 -31.68
CA TRP A 39 6.95 -3.66 -30.94
C TRP A 39 8.03 -3.07 -31.84
N ARG A 40 8.26 -3.68 -33.00
CA ARG A 40 9.21 -3.20 -34.01
C ARG A 40 8.88 -1.78 -34.46
N ASP A 41 7.62 -1.48 -34.73
CA ASP A 41 7.19 -0.14 -35.17
C ASP A 41 7.31 0.91 -34.05
N SER A 42 7.27 0.47 -32.79
CA SER A 42 7.45 1.34 -31.61
C SER A 42 8.93 1.62 -31.29
N LEU A 43 9.88 0.88 -31.87
CA LEU A 43 11.33 1.07 -31.66
C LEU A 43 11.89 2.13 -32.63
N VAL A 44 11.62 3.40 -32.31
CA VAL A 44 12.06 4.55 -33.12
C VAL A 44 13.39 5.13 -32.60
N ASP A 45 14.24 5.58 -33.51
CA ASP A 45 15.49 6.28 -33.16
C ASP A 45 15.21 7.73 -32.78
N ASP A 46 15.95 8.25 -31.81
CA ASP A 46 15.90 9.64 -31.37
C ASP A 46 17.31 10.27 -31.51
N ASP A 47 17.39 11.56 -31.79
CA ASP A 47 18.67 12.26 -31.93
C ASP A 47 19.47 12.33 -30.62
N SER A 48 18.80 12.19 -29.48
CA SER A 48 19.42 12.12 -28.16
C SER A 48 20.14 10.79 -27.86
N PHE A 49 19.95 9.74 -28.66
CA PHE A 49 20.55 8.43 -28.41
C PHE A 49 21.99 8.31 -28.92
N THR A 50 22.82 7.61 -28.17
CA THR A 50 24.20 7.27 -28.54
C THR A 50 24.25 6.31 -29.75
N LYS A 51 25.42 6.23 -30.39
CA LYS A 51 25.64 5.31 -31.53
C LYS A 51 25.41 3.84 -31.16
N GLU A 52 25.76 3.46 -29.93
CA GLU A 52 25.60 2.09 -29.42
C GLU A 52 24.13 1.77 -29.16
N GLU A 53 23.37 2.71 -28.60
CA GLU A 53 21.91 2.59 -28.40
C GLU A 53 21.15 2.46 -29.72
N LYS A 54 21.43 3.32 -30.72
CA LYS A 54 20.81 3.24 -32.05
C LYS A 54 21.12 1.90 -32.74
N LYS A 55 22.35 1.40 -32.60
CA LYS A 55 22.75 0.09 -33.13
C LYS A 55 22.03 -1.06 -32.43
N ALA A 56 21.83 -0.98 -31.11
CA ALA A 56 21.08 -1.99 -30.38
C ALA A 56 19.61 -2.05 -30.83
N LEU A 57 18.97 -0.89 -31.07
CA LEU A 57 17.61 -0.81 -31.62
C LEU A 57 17.52 -1.32 -33.05
N SER A 58 18.50 -1.01 -33.92
CA SER A 58 18.52 -1.53 -35.30
C SER A 58 18.64 -3.05 -35.31
N CYS A 59 19.53 -3.64 -34.48
CA CYS A 59 19.65 -5.09 -34.39
C CYS A 59 18.34 -5.79 -33.99
N ILE A 60 17.56 -5.20 -33.08
CA ILE A 60 16.24 -5.74 -32.71
C ILE A 60 15.27 -5.66 -33.89
N ARG A 61 15.19 -4.50 -34.56
CA ARG A 61 14.30 -4.30 -35.72
C ARG A 61 14.64 -5.26 -36.86
N ASP A 62 15.91 -5.37 -37.21
CA ASP A 62 16.40 -6.26 -38.27
C ASP A 62 16.07 -7.73 -37.94
N TYR A 63 16.24 -8.12 -36.67
CA TYR A 63 15.91 -9.47 -36.23
C TYR A 63 14.40 -9.75 -36.29
N ILE A 64 13.56 -8.83 -35.83
CA ILE A 64 12.10 -8.97 -35.93
C ILE A 64 11.66 -9.02 -37.40
N ASP A 65 12.21 -8.17 -38.27
CA ASP A 65 11.91 -8.17 -39.70
C ASP A 65 12.29 -9.52 -40.34
N SER A 66 13.41 -10.14 -39.91
CA SER A 66 13.79 -11.49 -40.34
C SER A 66 12.80 -12.57 -39.89
N LEU A 67 12.30 -12.50 -38.65
CA LEU A 67 11.31 -13.43 -38.10
C LEU A 67 9.97 -13.31 -38.82
N VAL A 68 9.58 -12.09 -39.19
CA VAL A 68 8.37 -11.79 -39.96
C VAL A 68 8.48 -12.29 -41.40
N GLN A 69 9.61 -12.00 -42.06
CA GLN A 69 9.83 -12.44 -43.44
C GLN A 69 9.86 -13.97 -43.56
N ALA A 70 10.49 -14.66 -42.61
CA ALA A 70 10.54 -16.13 -42.58
C ALA A 70 9.14 -16.76 -42.55
N ARG A 71 8.13 -16.06 -42.00
CA ARG A 71 6.75 -16.54 -41.80
C ARG A 71 5.75 -16.03 -42.83
N ASN A 72 6.15 -15.07 -43.67
CA ASN A 72 5.35 -14.57 -44.79
C ASN A 72 5.53 -15.38 -46.09
N GLN A 73 6.40 -16.40 -46.10
CA GLN A 73 6.64 -17.25 -47.28
C GLN A 73 5.59 -18.35 -47.44
N LYS A 74 5.34 -18.77 -48.69
CA LYS A 74 4.45 -19.89 -49.00
C LYS A 74 5.02 -21.18 -48.39
N PHE A 75 4.24 -21.87 -47.56
CA PHE A 75 4.62 -23.08 -46.80
C PHE A 75 5.65 -22.87 -45.68
N ALA A 76 5.76 -21.66 -45.13
CA ALA A 76 6.61 -21.40 -43.97
C ALA A 76 6.16 -22.19 -42.72
N PRO A 77 7.10 -22.63 -41.87
CA PRO A 77 6.77 -23.15 -40.55
C PRO A 77 6.09 -22.05 -39.72
N VAL A 78 4.95 -22.40 -39.12
CA VAL A 78 4.15 -21.46 -38.33
C VAL A 78 4.83 -21.18 -36.99
N ASP A 79 5.40 -22.20 -36.37
CA ASP A 79 5.89 -22.15 -34.99
C ASP A 79 7.22 -21.38 -34.86
N PHE A 80 7.44 -20.78 -33.69
CA PHE A 80 8.73 -20.21 -33.33
C PHE A 80 9.65 -21.24 -32.70
N LYS A 81 10.88 -21.30 -33.18
CA LYS A 81 11.91 -22.14 -32.54
C LYS A 81 12.30 -21.49 -31.21
N ARG A 82 12.57 -22.32 -30.21
CA ARG A 82 13.05 -21.83 -28.90
C ARG A 82 14.30 -20.97 -29.01
N GLN A 83 15.21 -21.31 -29.92
CA GLN A 83 16.42 -20.53 -30.21
C GLN A 83 16.11 -19.11 -30.73
N GLU A 84 15.10 -18.97 -31.60
CA GLU A 84 14.68 -17.67 -32.15
C GLU A 84 14.15 -16.75 -31.04
N ILE A 85 13.38 -17.33 -30.12
CA ILE A 85 12.85 -16.61 -28.95
C ILE A 85 13.95 -16.25 -27.96
N ASP A 86 14.92 -17.14 -27.74
CA ASP A 86 16.05 -16.91 -26.85
C ASP A 86 16.97 -15.80 -27.38
N GLU A 87 17.18 -15.75 -28.68
CA GLU A 87 17.97 -14.71 -29.36
C GLU A 87 17.26 -13.35 -29.34
N LEU A 88 15.95 -13.30 -29.62
CA LEU A 88 15.17 -12.06 -29.48
C LEU A 88 15.22 -11.54 -28.04
N LEU A 89 15.06 -12.42 -27.04
CA LEU A 89 15.14 -12.04 -25.63
C LEU A 89 16.53 -11.51 -25.27
N LEU A 90 17.60 -12.10 -25.81
CA LEU A 90 18.97 -11.63 -25.60
C LEU A 90 19.19 -10.23 -26.20
N LEU A 91 18.71 -10.00 -27.42
CA LEU A 91 18.81 -8.69 -28.08
C LEU A 91 18.06 -7.60 -27.29
N LEU A 92 16.85 -7.91 -26.81
CA LEU A 92 16.07 -7.02 -25.95
C LEU A 92 16.80 -6.70 -24.63
N LYS A 93 17.42 -7.71 -23.98
CA LYS A 93 18.22 -7.52 -22.77
C LYS A 93 19.45 -6.65 -23.01
N ASN A 94 20.17 -6.90 -24.11
CA ASN A 94 21.36 -6.13 -24.45
C ASN A 94 21.00 -4.68 -24.73
N ALA A 95 19.94 -4.42 -25.50
CA ALA A 95 19.45 -3.07 -25.70
C ALA A 95 19.06 -2.42 -24.37
N HIS A 96 18.28 -3.11 -23.53
CA HIS A 96 17.94 -2.59 -22.20
C HIS A 96 19.19 -2.21 -21.38
N HIS A 97 20.26 -3.00 -21.46
CA HIS A 97 21.53 -2.71 -20.80
C HIS A 97 22.25 -1.48 -21.37
N PHE A 98 22.31 -1.33 -22.70
CA PHE A 98 22.91 -0.16 -23.34
C PHE A 98 22.18 1.14 -22.97
N PHE A 99 20.86 1.07 -22.77
CA PHE A 99 20.06 2.19 -22.25
C PHE A 99 20.16 2.36 -20.71
N GLY A 100 21.17 1.76 -20.06
CA GLY A 100 21.46 1.89 -18.63
C GLY A 100 20.64 0.99 -17.70
N GLY A 101 19.96 -0.04 -18.24
CA GLY A 101 19.14 -0.98 -17.50
C GLY A 101 19.90 -2.17 -16.92
N SER A 102 19.39 -2.74 -15.83
CA SER A 102 19.94 -3.95 -15.20
C SER A 102 19.01 -5.16 -15.36
N ASP A 103 19.55 -6.38 -15.26
CA ASP A 103 18.74 -7.60 -15.19
C ASP A 103 17.81 -7.63 -13.97
N GLN A 104 18.11 -6.86 -12.92
CA GLN A 104 17.23 -6.73 -11.76
C GLN A 104 15.99 -5.90 -12.10
N ASP A 105 16.08 -4.89 -12.97
CA ASP A 105 14.95 -4.02 -13.36
C ASP A 105 13.88 -4.80 -14.15
N VAL A 106 14.27 -5.90 -14.78
CA VAL A 106 13.43 -6.70 -15.70
C VAL A 106 12.49 -7.67 -14.98
N LEU A 107 12.74 -7.94 -13.69
CA LEU A 107 11.85 -8.79 -12.90
C LEU A 107 10.45 -8.18 -12.85
N PRO A 108 9.38 -8.99 -12.99
CA PRO A 108 8.03 -8.47 -13.02
C PRO A 108 7.74 -7.67 -11.75
N LEU A 109 7.14 -6.49 -11.92
CA LEU A 109 6.57 -5.73 -10.81
C LEU A 109 5.57 -6.65 -10.12
N SER A 110 5.81 -6.94 -8.85
CA SER A 110 4.98 -7.80 -8.03
C SER A 110 4.54 -7.00 -6.82
N ALA A 111 3.27 -7.16 -6.45
CA ALA A 111 2.76 -6.59 -5.22
C ALA A 111 3.56 -7.02 -3.98
N ASP A 112 4.23 -8.18 -4.02
CA ASP A 112 5.02 -8.76 -2.91
C ASP A 112 6.49 -8.34 -2.92
N VAL A 113 6.91 -7.53 -3.90
CA VAL A 113 8.30 -7.05 -4.01
C VAL A 113 8.26 -5.53 -4.14
N PRO A 114 8.23 -4.79 -3.01
CA PRO A 114 8.15 -3.34 -3.01
C PRO A 114 9.43 -2.75 -3.60
N ARG A 115 9.37 -2.39 -4.88
CA ARG A 115 10.45 -1.73 -5.61
C ARG A 115 9.99 -0.35 -6.03
N PRO A 116 10.90 0.64 -6.06
CA PRO A 116 10.57 1.94 -6.61
C PRO A 116 10.07 1.81 -8.04
N PHE A 117 8.90 2.40 -8.32
CA PHE A 117 8.33 2.49 -9.66
C PHE A 117 7.62 3.84 -9.81
N THR A 118 7.59 4.38 -11.02
CA THR A 118 6.83 5.59 -11.33
C THR A 118 5.42 5.24 -11.81
N GLY A 119 4.48 6.17 -11.71
CA GLY A 119 3.10 5.94 -12.19
C GLY A 119 3.01 5.50 -13.66
N ASP A 120 3.85 6.06 -14.53
CA ASP A 120 3.97 5.64 -15.93
C ASP A 120 4.48 4.19 -16.07
N GLN A 121 5.40 3.76 -15.21
CA GLN A 121 5.87 2.38 -15.20
C GLN A 121 4.78 1.38 -14.79
N LEU A 122 3.92 1.75 -13.83
CA LEU A 122 2.77 0.95 -13.43
C LEU A 122 1.76 0.80 -14.58
N LEU A 123 1.40 1.91 -15.24
CA LEU A 123 0.47 1.90 -16.36
C LEU A 123 0.98 1.00 -17.50
N ARG A 124 2.25 1.15 -17.87
CA ARG A 124 2.88 0.31 -18.89
C ARG A 124 2.93 -1.17 -18.51
N SER A 125 3.13 -1.49 -17.23
CA SER A 125 3.15 -2.90 -16.81
C SER A 125 1.75 -3.52 -16.88
N ILE A 126 0.72 -2.77 -16.50
CA ILE A 126 -0.67 -3.22 -16.59
C ILE A 126 -1.04 -3.45 -18.06
N GLU A 127 -0.73 -2.49 -18.94
CA GLU A 127 -0.98 -2.57 -20.38
C GLU A 127 -0.25 -3.76 -21.03
N ALA A 128 1.04 -3.96 -20.72
CA ALA A 128 1.77 -5.12 -21.19
C ALA A 128 1.17 -6.44 -20.70
N THR A 129 0.69 -6.48 -19.46
CA THR A 129 0.05 -7.66 -18.86
C THR A 129 -1.32 -7.93 -19.49
N SER A 130 -2.13 -6.91 -19.76
CA SER A 130 -3.43 -7.06 -20.42
C SER A 130 -3.27 -7.55 -21.85
N GLU A 131 -2.27 -7.04 -22.58
CA GLU A 131 -1.93 -7.55 -23.90
C GLU A 131 -1.41 -9.00 -23.86
N MET A 132 -0.82 -9.45 -22.74
CA MET A 132 -0.38 -10.84 -22.58
C MET A 132 -1.55 -11.78 -22.28
N MET A 133 -2.52 -11.31 -21.49
CA MET A 133 -3.70 -12.09 -21.14
C MET A 133 -4.82 -12.00 -22.19
N ASN A 134 -4.61 -11.25 -23.28
CA ASN A 134 -5.64 -10.91 -24.28
C ASN A 134 -6.89 -10.25 -23.63
N THR A 135 -6.67 -9.39 -22.64
CA THR A 135 -7.73 -8.70 -21.88
C THR A 135 -7.68 -7.18 -22.05
N SER A 136 -6.94 -6.66 -23.05
CA SER A 136 -6.75 -5.22 -23.27
C SER A 136 -8.07 -4.43 -23.32
N ASP A 137 -9.10 -4.97 -23.98
CA ASP A 137 -10.41 -4.33 -24.11
C ASP A 137 -11.12 -4.10 -22.76
N TYR A 138 -10.83 -4.93 -21.75
CA TYR A 138 -11.40 -4.82 -20.41
C TYR A 138 -10.64 -3.86 -19.50
N VAL A 139 -9.39 -3.53 -19.87
CA VAL A 139 -8.43 -2.82 -19.01
C VAL A 139 -8.30 -1.34 -19.39
N GLU A 140 -8.72 -0.94 -20.59
CA GLU A 140 -8.62 0.43 -21.09
C GLU A 140 -9.32 1.46 -20.17
N THR A 141 -10.56 1.18 -19.75
CA THR A 141 -11.29 2.05 -18.83
C THR A 141 -10.62 2.16 -17.46
N MET A 142 -10.03 1.05 -16.98
CA MET A 142 -9.27 1.02 -15.74
C MET A 142 -7.98 1.84 -15.86
N LEU A 143 -7.22 1.71 -16.95
CA LEU A 143 -6.00 2.48 -17.21
C LEU A 143 -6.29 3.99 -17.25
N MET A 144 -7.39 4.41 -17.86
CA MET A 144 -7.82 5.80 -17.86
C MET A 144 -8.13 6.30 -16.45
N ARG A 145 -8.83 5.50 -15.63
CA ARG A 145 -9.10 5.85 -14.22
C ARG A 145 -7.81 5.94 -13.40
N ILE A 146 -6.88 5.01 -13.58
CA ILE A 146 -5.57 5.02 -12.89
C ILE A 146 -4.77 6.27 -13.29
N ARG A 147 -4.77 6.65 -14.58
CA ARG A 147 -4.13 7.90 -15.04
C ARG A 147 -4.73 9.12 -14.34
N THR A 148 -6.05 9.21 -14.25
CA THR A 148 -6.72 10.33 -13.56
C THR A 148 -6.38 10.36 -12.07
N LEU A 149 -6.32 9.19 -11.41
CA LEU A 149 -5.93 9.08 -10.00
C LEU A 149 -4.47 9.52 -9.79
N LEU A 150 -3.53 9.06 -10.62
CA LEU A 150 -2.12 9.46 -10.54
C LEU A 150 -1.90 10.97 -10.82
N ALA A 151 -2.82 11.61 -11.52
CA ALA A 151 -2.79 13.04 -11.79
C ALA A 151 -3.34 13.89 -10.61
N ASP A 152 -4.09 13.29 -9.68
CA ASP A 152 -4.65 13.99 -8.53
C ASP A 152 -3.54 14.48 -7.58
N SER A 153 -3.52 15.79 -7.33
CA SER A 153 -2.61 16.45 -6.38
C SER A 153 -2.63 15.84 -4.98
N LYS A 154 -3.79 15.33 -4.51
CA LYS A 154 -3.90 14.70 -3.19
C LYS A 154 -3.21 13.34 -3.16
N LEU A 155 -3.26 12.59 -4.25
CA LEU A 155 -2.58 11.30 -4.37
C LEU A 155 -1.07 11.47 -4.56
N LYS A 156 -0.61 12.55 -5.21
CA LYS A 156 0.83 12.85 -5.31
C LYS A 156 1.53 12.95 -3.95
N ALA A 157 0.86 13.37 -2.89
CA ALA A 157 1.46 13.38 -1.55
C ALA A 157 1.80 11.97 -1.03
N VAL A 158 1.10 10.94 -1.51
CA VAL A 158 1.25 9.53 -1.08
C VAL A 158 1.98 8.68 -2.12
N SER A 159 1.79 8.96 -3.41
CA SER A 159 2.33 8.21 -4.55
C SER A 159 3.31 9.00 -5.42
N GLY A 160 3.77 10.16 -4.96
CA GLY A 160 4.63 11.06 -5.71
C GLY A 160 6.09 10.62 -5.71
N ASP A 161 6.81 11.00 -6.76
CA ASP A 161 8.25 10.77 -6.92
C ASP A 161 9.10 11.81 -6.15
N ASP A 162 8.48 12.75 -5.45
CA ASP A 162 9.15 13.91 -4.82
C ASP A 162 10.01 13.52 -3.60
N VAL A 163 9.78 12.34 -3.01
CA VAL A 163 10.55 11.83 -1.87
C VAL A 163 11.35 10.60 -2.29
N GLN A 164 12.66 10.76 -2.45
CA GLN A 164 13.56 9.62 -2.61
C GLN A 164 13.86 8.97 -1.26
N ILE A 165 12.97 8.08 -0.82
CA ILE A 165 13.18 7.23 0.34
C ILE A 165 13.51 5.81 -0.11
N THR A 166 14.58 5.23 0.43
CA THR A 166 14.88 3.82 0.22
C THR A 166 13.95 2.95 1.07
N LEU A 167 13.80 1.67 0.71
CA LEU A 167 12.96 0.78 1.50
C LEU A 167 13.54 0.57 2.91
N ASP A 168 14.86 0.49 3.05
CA ASP A 168 15.53 0.38 4.35
C ASP A 168 15.35 1.63 5.21
N ASP A 169 15.45 2.83 4.64
CA ASP A 169 15.14 4.08 5.36
C ASP A 169 13.67 4.12 5.78
N TRP A 170 12.75 3.69 4.90
CA TRP A 170 11.33 3.62 5.22
C TRP A 170 11.07 2.67 6.40
N LEU A 171 11.66 1.47 6.38
CA LEU A 171 11.53 0.50 7.47
C LEU A 171 12.12 1.05 8.77
N ALA A 172 13.29 1.68 8.71
CA ALA A 172 13.92 2.28 9.89
C ALA A 172 13.07 3.40 10.47
N ASN A 173 12.53 4.29 9.63
CA ASN A 173 11.75 5.45 10.07
C ASN A 173 10.36 5.10 10.59
N TYR A 174 9.65 4.15 9.97
CA TYR A 174 8.24 3.88 10.27
C TYR A 174 7.99 2.60 11.09
N ILE A 175 8.90 1.62 11.07
CA ILE A 175 8.80 0.41 11.90
C ILE A 175 9.70 0.54 13.13
N GLY A 176 10.91 1.05 12.97
CA GLY A 176 11.85 1.32 14.05
C GLY A 176 13.30 1.05 13.66
N ALA A 177 14.21 1.87 14.16
CA ALA A 177 15.65 1.71 14.00
C ALA A 177 16.24 0.79 15.08
N ASP A 178 17.42 0.23 14.81
CA ASP A 178 18.10 -0.63 15.79
C ASP A 178 18.34 0.12 17.11
N GLN A 179 18.18 -0.61 18.22
CA GLN A 179 18.31 -0.10 19.59
C GLN A 179 17.44 1.13 19.91
N GLY A 180 16.39 1.39 19.12
CA GLY A 180 15.53 2.56 19.32
C GLY A 180 16.23 3.88 19.05
N ALA A 181 17.17 3.93 18.11
CA ALA A 181 17.90 5.14 17.74
C ALA A 181 16.98 6.31 17.33
N ASN A 182 15.79 6.01 16.79
CA ASN A 182 14.73 6.97 16.45
C ASN A 182 13.60 7.05 17.50
N GLY A 183 13.83 6.50 18.69
CA GLY A 183 12.86 6.42 19.77
C GLY A 183 12.19 5.04 19.89
N PRO A 184 11.64 4.72 21.07
CA PRO A 184 10.99 3.43 21.32
C PRO A 184 9.57 3.32 20.76
N ILE A 185 8.97 4.45 20.36
CA ILE A 185 7.59 4.54 19.89
C ILE A 185 7.57 5.36 18.59
N CYS A 186 7.11 4.74 17.50
CA CYS A 186 6.83 5.42 16.26
C CYS A 186 5.34 5.79 16.19
N VAL A 187 5.03 7.08 16.06
CA VAL A 187 3.66 7.57 15.91
C VAL A 187 3.45 7.98 14.46
N ILE A 188 2.47 7.37 13.81
CA ILE A 188 2.09 7.69 12.43
C ILE A 188 0.84 8.57 12.48
N ASP A 189 1.02 9.87 12.28
CA ASP A 189 -0.08 10.83 12.27
C ASP A 189 -0.82 10.82 10.93
N LEU A 190 -2.10 10.45 10.96
CA LEU A 190 -2.98 10.37 9.80
C LEU A 190 -4.07 11.46 9.82
N SER A 191 -3.97 12.46 10.71
CA SER A 191 -5.04 13.44 10.97
C SER A 191 -5.44 14.29 9.76
N LEU A 192 -4.51 14.54 8.83
CA LEU A 192 -4.73 15.35 7.62
C LEU A 192 -4.90 14.50 6.35
N VAL A 193 -4.94 13.18 6.49
CA VAL A 193 -5.10 12.26 5.36
C VAL A 193 -6.60 12.13 5.04
N PRO A 194 -7.03 12.21 3.77
CA PRO A 194 -8.42 12.00 3.40
C PRO A 194 -8.94 10.63 3.84
N ALA A 195 -10.19 10.56 4.30
CA ALA A 195 -10.78 9.33 4.84
C ALA A 195 -10.70 8.11 3.89
N GLU A 196 -10.79 8.35 2.58
CA GLU A 196 -10.66 7.31 1.55
C GLU A 196 -9.25 6.72 1.45
N MET A 197 -8.22 7.51 1.79
CA MET A 197 -6.81 7.11 1.72
C MET A 197 -6.33 6.50 3.04
N ILE A 198 -6.89 6.92 4.17
CA ILE A 198 -6.54 6.45 5.51
C ILE A 198 -6.51 4.91 5.58
N GLN A 199 -7.51 4.24 5.01
CA GLN A 199 -7.57 2.78 5.01
C GLN A 199 -6.49 2.13 4.15
N ILE A 200 -6.16 2.72 3.00
CA ILE A 200 -5.11 2.22 2.10
C ILE A 200 -3.75 2.37 2.78
N VAL A 201 -3.45 3.55 3.35
CA VAL A 201 -2.19 3.84 4.02
C VAL A 201 -1.98 2.88 5.19
N THR A 202 -2.99 2.73 6.05
CA THR A 202 -2.93 1.81 7.19
C THR A 202 -2.79 0.35 6.76
N ALA A 203 -3.49 -0.08 5.71
CA ALA A 203 -3.35 -1.42 5.14
C ALA A 203 -1.93 -1.69 4.62
N VAL A 204 -1.34 -0.72 3.91
CA VAL A 204 0.04 -0.80 3.40
C VAL A 204 1.02 -0.90 4.54
N ILE A 205 0.92 -0.03 5.55
CA ILE A 205 1.81 -0.06 6.73
C ILE A 205 1.71 -1.42 7.43
N ALA A 206 0.49 -1.88 7.72
CA ALA A 206 0.26 -3.14 8.42
C ALA A 206 0.83 -4.35 7.63
N ARG A 207 0.61 -4.38 6.31
CA ARG A 207 1.15 -5.41 5.43
C ARG A 207 2.68 -5.36 5.39
N MET A 208 3.26 -4.18 5.19
CA MET A 208 4.71 -3.96 5.15
C MET A 208 5.37 -4.43 6.44
N THR A 209 4.78 -4.11 7.60
CA THR A 209 5.28 -4.56 8.91
C THR A 209 5.25 -6.07 9.05
N LEU A 210 4.13 -6.72 8.73
CA LEU A 210 4.04 -8.19 8.78
C LEU A 210 5.09 -8.85 7.86
N GLU A 211 5.21 -8.34 6.63
CA GLU A 211 6.10 -8.87 5.61
C GLU A 211 7.60 -8.63 5.91
N ALA A 212 7.94 -7.50 6.53
CA ALA A 212 9.27 -7.23 7.02
C ALA A 212 9.67 -8.21 8.13
N LEU A 213 8.77 -8.48 9.08
CA LEU A 213 9.00 -9.44 10.17
C LEU A 213 9.10 -10.88 9.68
N GLN A 214 8.32 -11.26 8.66
CA GLN A 214 8.45 -12.56 8.00
C GLN A 214 9.85 -12.73 7.36
N ARG A 215 10.34 -11.70 6.67
CA ARG A 215 11.67 -11.70 6.06
C ARG A 215 12.76 -11.70 7.12
N TYR A 216 12.63 -10.90 8.19
CA TYR A 216 13.53 -10.92 9.32
C TYR A 216 13.64 -12.32 9.92
N ARG A 217 12.52 -12.99 10.17
CA ARG A 217 12.50 -14.35 10.70
C ARG A 217 13.21 -15.35 9.79
N LYS A 218 13.02 -15.22 8.48
CA LYS A 218 13.69 -16.07 7.48
C LYS A 218 15.20 -15.85 7.45
N LEU A 219 15.66 -14.60 7.55
CA LEU A 219 17.08 -14.23 7.47
C LEU A 219 17.85 -14.49 8.77
N ASN A 220 17.16 -14.57 9.91
CA ASN A 220 17.77 -14.70 11.24
C ASN A 220 17.50 -16.07 11.88
N ASP A 221 17.56 -17.16 11.10
CA ASP A 221 17.42 -18.54 11.58
C ASP A 221 16.16 -18.80 12.42
N GLY A 222 15.04 -18.17 12.05
CA GLY A 222 13.77 -18.34 12.74
C GLY A 222 13.57 -17.45 13.97
N LYS A 223 14.55 -16.62 14.34
CA LYS A 223 14.41 -15.62 15.42
C LYS A 223 13.39 -14.56 15.03
N VAL A 224 12.59 -14.13 16.00
CA VAL A 224 11.57 -13.10 15.79
C VAL A 224 12.04 -11.76 16.33
N LEU A 225 11.58 -10.68 15.71
CA LEU A 225 11.72 -9.32 16.21
C LEU A 225 10.37 -8.92 16.82
N PRO A 226 10.26 -8.77 18.15
CA PRO A 226 9.00 -8.37 18.78
C PRO A 226 8.61 -6.96 18.35
N THR A 227 7.40 -6.81 17.82
CA THR A 227 6.85 -5.52 17.37
C THR A 227 5.38 -5.48 17.76
N VAL A 228 4.92 -4.32 18.23
CA VAL A 228 3.50 -4.11 18.58
C VAL A 228 2.94 -3.03 17.69
N LEU A 229 1.89 -3.37 16.93
CA LEU A 229 1.11 -2.41 16.17
C LEU A 229 -0.07 -1.95 17.02
N VAL A 230 -0.14 -0.65 17.33
CA VAL A 230 -1.24 -0.05 18.08
C VAL A 230 -2.14 0.70 17.11
N MET A 231 -3.43 0.38 17.13
CA MET A 231 -4.43 1.06 16.30
C MET A 231 -5.38 1.85 17.18
N GLU A 232 -5.39 3.16 16.98
CA GLU A 232 -6.42 4.04 17.50
C GLU A 232 -7.66 3.99 16.61
N GLU A 233 -8.84 4.13 17.22
CA GLU A 233 -10.14 4.13 16.54
C GLU A 233 -10.31 2.96 15.55
N ALA A 234 -9.95 1.76 15.99
CA ALA A 234 -9.81 0.58 15.13
C ALA A 234 -11.10 0.23 14.34
N HIS A 235 -12.28 0.64 14.80
CA HIS A 235 -13.54 0.42 14.08
C HIS A 235 -13.66 1.24 12.78
N THR A 236 -12.85 2.28 12.59
CA THR A 236 -12.79 3.02 11.32
C THR A 236 -12.11 2.21 10.21
N PHE A 237 -11.19 1.31 10.60
CA PHE A 237 -10.35 0.50 9.71
C PHE A 237 -10.83 -0.95 9.59
N ILE A 238 -11.18 -1.57 10.72
CA ILE A 238 -11.48 -2.99 10.85
C ILE A 238 -12.99 -3.15 11.04
N LYS A 239 -13.76 -2.94 9.98
CA LYS A 239 -15.23 -3.02 10.05
C LYS A 239 -15.74 -4.44 9.90
N ARG A 240 -16.87 -4.71 10.55
CA ARG A 240 -17.71 -5.87 10.25
C ARG A 240 -18.40 -5.68 8.89
N TYR A 241 -17.92 -6.35 7.86
CA TYR A 241 -18.62 -6.42 6.57
C TYR A 241 -19.63 -7.55 6.55
N SER A 242 -20.78 -7.33 5.92
CA SER A 242 -21.67 -8.41 5.50
C SER A 242 -20.98 -9.23 4.41
N GLN A 243 -21.00 -10.56 4.51
CA GLN A 243 -20.37 -11.46 3.54
C GLN A 243 -20.94 -11.30 2.11
N ASP A 244 -22.10 -10.66 1.96
CA ASP A 244 -22.86 -10.55 0.71
C ASP A 244 -22.57 -9.28 -0.12
N SER A 245 -21.64 -8.41 0.28
CA SER A 245 -21.22 -7.29 -0.57
C SER A 245 -20.07 -7.73 -1.48
N ASP A 246 -20.36 -7.90 -2.78
CA ASP A 246 -19.36 -8.13 -3.86
C ASP A 246 -18.37 -6.96 -4.06
N ASP A 247 -18.45 -5.92 -3.23
CA ASP A 247 -17.60 -4.75 -3.32
C ASP A 247 -16.20 -5.02 -2.72
N GLN A 248 -15.22 -5.20 -3.61
CA GLN A 248 -13.79 -5.31 -3.29
C GLN A 248 -13.22 -3.91 -2.97
N SER A 249 -13.76 -3.28 -1.93
CA SER A 249 -13.34 -1.94 -1.50
C SER A 249 -11.98 -1.97 -0.78
N ALA A 250 -11.26 -0.84 -0.81
CA ALA A 250 -10.03 -0.66 -0.02
C ALA A 250 -10.25 -0.95 1.48
N SER A 251 -11.44 -0.66 1.97
CA SER A 251 -11.87 -0.92 3.33
C SER A 251 -11.91 -2.41 3.68
N ARG A 252 -12.32 -3.26 2.73
CA ARG A 252 -12.33 -4.72 2.88
C ARG A 252 -10.91 -5.28 2.89
N LEU A 253 -10.07 -4.87 1.95
CA LEU A 253 -8.65 -5.24 1.90
C LEU A 253 -7.93 -4.91 3.20
N CYS A 254 -8.19 -3.71 3.75
CA CYS A 254 -7.67 -3.28 5.04
C CYS A 254 -8.07 -4.27 6.16
N THR A 255 -9.37 -4.58 6.30
CA THR A 255 -9.84 -5.57 7.28
C THR A 255 -9.18 -6.95 7.08
N GLU A 256 -9.08 -7.45 5.86
CA GLU A 256 -8.49 -8.76 5.55
C GLU A 256 -7.01 -8.84 5.99
N ILE A 257 -6.24 -7.76 5.82
CA ILE A 257 -4.85 -7.67 6.28
C ILE A 257 -4.79 -7.75 7.81
N PHE A 258 -5.66 -7.02 8.52
CA PHE A 258 -5.70 -7.07 9.99
C PHE A 258 -6.20 -8.42 10.51
N GLU A 259 -7.16 -9.06 9.85
CA GLU A 259 -7.58 -10.43 10.17
C GLU A 259 -6.46 -11.45 9.97
N LYS A 260 -5.62 -11.24 8.94
CA LYS A 260 -4.42 -12.05 8.72
C LYS A 260 -3.39 -11.81 9.83
N ILE A 261 -3.12 -10.56 10.19
CA ILE A 261 -2.21 -10.21 11.29
C ILE A 261 -2.70 -10.79 12.61
N ALA A 262 -3.99 -10.71 12.91
CA ALA A 262 -4.56 -11.25 14.13
C ALA A 262 -4.39 -12.79 14.23
N ARG A 263 -4.51 -13.51 13.10
CA ARG A 263 -4.34 -14.97 13.04
C ARG A 263 -2.87 -15.42 13.03
N GLU A 264 -2.02 -14.72 12.29
CA GLU A 264 -0.66 -15.18 11.97
C GLU A 264 0.45 -14.36 12.64
N GLY A 265 0.17 -13.14 13.11
CA GLY A 265 1.17 -12.19 13.61
C GLY A 265 2.05 -12.75 14.72
N ARG A 266 1.45 -13.52 15.65
CA ARG A 266 2.16 -14.21 16.74
C ARG A 266 3.31 -15.10 16.23
N LYS A 267 3.16 -15.73 15.06
CA LYS A 267 4.20 -16.57 14.45
C LYS A 267 5.45 -15.76 14.07
N PHE A 268 5.31 -14.45 13.86
CA PHE A 268 6.38 -13.58 13.38
C PHE A 268 6.82 -12.53 14.42
N GLY A 269 6.31 -12.60 15.65
CA GLY A 269 6.62 -11.62 16.69
C GLY A 269 5.80 -10.33 16.63
N LEU A 270 4.75 -10.30 15.80
CA LEU A 270 3.86 -9.14 15.67
C LEU A 270 2.66 -9.26 16.62
N GLY A 271 2.59 -8.35 17.59
CA GLY A 271 1.43 -8.12 18.44
C GLY A 271 0.52 -7.02 17.88
N LEU A 272 -0.76 -7.10 18.19
CA LEU A 272 -1.76 -6.11 17.79
C LEU A 272 -2.49 -5.59 19.03
N VAL A 273 -2.58 -4.28 19.18
CA VAL A 273 -3.36 -3.59 20.22
C VAL A 273 -4.40 -2.74 19.53
N LEU A 274 -5.67 -2.95 19.87
CA LEU A 274 -6.80 -2.26 19.26
C LEU A 274 -7.50 -1.41 20.31
N SER A 275 -7.58 -0.11 20.03
CA SER A 275 -8.40 0.83 20.79
C SER A 275 -9.63 1.20 19.97
N SER A 276 -10.82 1.10 20.56
CA SER A 276 -12.08 1.45 19.88
C SER A 276 -13.16 1.81 20.88
N GLN A 277 -13.95 2.83 20.53
CA GLN A 277 -15.14 3.24 21.29
C GLN A 277 -16.37 2.38 20.96
N ARG A 278 -16.36 1.67 19.83
CA ARG A 278 -17.49 0.88 19.31
C ARG A 278 -17.05 -0.55 19.00
N PRO A 279 -16.88 -1.41 20.01
CA PRO A 279 -16.40 -2.77 19.79
C PRO A 279 -17.36 -3.61 18.93
N SER A 280 -18.67 -3.34 18.91
CA SER A 280 -19.64 -4.03 18.04
C SER A 280 -19.48 -3.77 16.54
N GLU A 281 -18.79 -2.69 16.16
CA GLU A 281 -18.47 -2.38 14.76
C GLU A 281 -17.20 -3.08 14.26
N LEU A 282 -16.40 -3.65 15.16
CA LEU A 282 -15.16 -4.36 14.82
C LEU A 282 -15.43 -5.72 14.16
N SER A 283 -14.47 -6.19 13.35
CA SER A 283 -14.51 -7.56 12.82
C SER A 283 -14.56 -8.59 13.97
N PRO A 284 -15.58 -9.48 13.99
CA PRO A 284 -15.64 -10.58 14.95
C PRO A 284 -14.42 -11.50 14.87
N THR A 285 -13.85 -11.66 13.66
CA THR A 285 -12.64 -12.45 13.44
C THR A 285 -11.48 -11.87 14.24
N VAL A 286 -11.24 -10.57 14.14
CA VAL A 286 -10.14 -9.91 14.88
C VAL A 286 -10.39 -9.95 16.39
N LEU A 287 -11.61 -9.66 16.84
CA LEU A 287 -11.97 -9.73 18.26
C LEU A 287 -11.77 -11.13 18.85
N SER A 288 -12.09 -12.19 18.10
CA SER A 288 -11.90 -13.58 18.55
C SER A 288 -10.43 -13.97 18.78
N GLN A 289 -9.49 -13.26 18.13
CA GLN A 289 -8.06 -13.48 18.30
C GLN A 289 -7.45 -12.61 19.40
N CYS A 290 -8.21 -11.65 19.95
CA CYS A 290 -7.77 -10.82 21.05
C CYS A 290 -7.81 -11.65 22.34
N ASN A 291 -6.63 -11.90 22.91
CA ASN A 291 -6.50 -12.73 24.10
C ASN A 291 -6.57 -11.95 25.41
N SER A 292 -6.43 -10.62 25.36
CA SER A 292 -6.48 -9.73 26.52
C SER A 292 -7.37 -8.54 26.22
N PHE A 293 -8.14 -8.12 27.22
CA PHE A 293 -9.08 -7.00 27.10
C PHE A 293 -8.88 -6.04 28.26
N LEU A 294 -8.94 -4.76 27.93
CA LEU A 294 -8.95 -3.66 28.89
C LEU A 294 -10.23 -2.85 28.65
N LEU A 295 -11.24 -3.10 29.47
CA LEU A 295 -12.59 -2.61 29.26
C LEU A 295 -12.82 -1.36 30.11
N HIS A 296 -12.87 -0.21 29.45
CA HIS A 296 -13.32 1.04 30.07
C HIS A 296 -14.85 1.12 30.14
N ARG A 297 -15.38 2.28 30.55
CA ARG A 297 -16.82 2.54 30.58
C ARG A 297 -17.44 2.32 29.20
N ILE A 298 -18.40 1.41 29.12
CA ILE A 298 -19.21 1.13 27.92
C ILE A 298 -20.68 1.30 28.29
N SER A 299 -21.34 2.29 27.68
CA SER A 299 -22.74 2.61 27.96
C SER A 299 -23.72 2.03 26.93
N ASN A 300 -23.25 1.64 25.74
CA ASN A 300 -24.10 1.13 24.67
C ASN A 300 -24.46 -0.34 24.91
N ASP A 301 -25.76 -0.66 24.88
CA ASP A 301 -26.26 -2.02 25.13
C ASP A 301 -25.70 -3.06 24.16
N LYS A 302 -25.54 -2.72 22.87
CA LYS A 302 -25.00 -3.66 21.86
C LYS A 302 -23.54 -4.01 22.13
N ASP A 303 -22.77 -3.03 22.60
CA ASP A 303 -21.36 -3.21 22.95
C ASP A 303 -21.23 -4.00 24.25
N GLN A 304 -22.10 -3.75 25.24
CA GLN A 304 -22.19 -4.54 26.46
C GLN A 304 -22.52 -6.01 26.15
N GLU A 305 -23.53 -6.29 25.32
CA GLU A 305 -23.89 -7.64 24.90
C GLU A 305 -22.73 -8.37 24.22
N LEU A 306 -21.96 -7.68 23.38
CA LEU A 306 -20.77 -8.25 22.77
C LEU A 306 -19.74 -8.65 23.82
N VAL A 307 -19.43 -7.76 24.77
CA VAL A 307 -18.49 -8.01 25.85
C VAL A 307 -18.98 -9.17 26.73
N HIS A 308 -20.27 -9.22 27.06
CA HIS A 308 -20.88 -10.32 27.83
C HIS A 308 -20.68 -11.69 27.17
N ARG A 309 -20.63 -11.76 25.83
CA ARG A 309 -20.35 -13.01 25.11
C ARG A 309 -18.88 -13.42 25.10
N LEU A 310 -17.97 -12.49 25.37
CA LEU A 310 -16.53 -12.75 25.45
C LEU A 310 -16.08 -13.24 26.84
N VAL A 311 -16.91 -13.00 27.86
CA VAL A 311 -16.59 -13.30 29.26
C VAL A 311 -17.38 -14.54 29.74
N PRO A 312 -16.78 -15.44 30.54
CA PRO A 312 -17.50 -16.56 31.17
C PRO A 312 -18.70 -16.09 32.05
N ASP A 313 -19.74 -16.92 32.11
CA ASP A 313 -21.02 -16.59 32.76
C ASP A 313 -20.90 -16.19 34.24
N ASN A 314 -19.95 -16.76 34.97
CA ASN A 314 -19.71 -16.46 36.38
C ASN A 314 -19.24 -15.01 36.64
N MET A 315 -18.93 -14.25 35.57
CA MET A 315 -18.40 -12.89 35.67
C MET A 315 -19.34 -11.84 35.07
N HIS A 316 -20.54 -12.23 34.64
CA HIS A 316 -21.57 -11.29 34.19
C HIS A 316 -21.97 -10.27 35.26
N GLY A 317 -21.77 -10.59 36.55
CA GLY A 317 -21.97 -9.64 37.65
C GLY A 317 -21.08 -8.40 37.52
N LEU A 318 -19.78 -8.58 37.26
CA LEU A 318 -18.83 -7.48 37.09
C LEU A 318 -19.11 -6.64 35.83
N MET A 319 -19.66 -7.29 34.79
CA MET A 319 -20.01 -6.62 33.54
C MET A 319 -21.19 -5.65 33.71
N LYS A 320 -22.05 -5.82 34.74
CA LYS A 320 -23.13 -4.86 35.05
C LYS A 320 -22.60 -3.50 35.51
N ASP A 321 -21.36 -3.44 35.97
CA ASP A 321 -20.74 -2.21 36.43
C ASP A 321 -20.08 -1.41 35.29
N LEU A 322 -19.91 -2.00 34.10
CA LEU A 322 -19.31 -1.36 32.91
C LEU A 322 -19.91 0.01 32.58
N PRO A 323 -21.25 0.24 32.63
CA PRO A 323 -21.82 1.53 32.28
C PRO A 323 -21.50 2.65 33.29
N VAL A 324 -21.18 2.27 34.53
CA VAL A 324 -21.02 3.18 35.67
C VAL A 324 -19.54 3.39 36.04
N LEU A 325 -18.62 2.71 35.35
CA LEU A 325 -17.18 2.83 35.61
C LEU A 325 -16.72 4.30 35.53
N PRO A 326 -16.05 4.82 36.58
CA PRO A 326 -15.40 6.12 36.55
C PRO A 326 -14.35 6.25 35.45
N ALA A 327 -14.08 7.49 35.04
CA ALA A 327 -12.92 7.78 34.21
C ALA A 327 -11.64 7.27 34.88
N ARG A 328 -10.70 6.77 34.08
CA ARG A 328 -9.45 6.11 34.51
C ARG A 328 -9.61 4.73 35.14
N GLN A 329 -10.82 4.22 35.38
CA GLN A 329 -11.00 2.83 35.78
C GLN A 329 -11.28 1.94 34.56
N ALA A 330 -10.82 0.69 34.63
CA ALA A 330 -11.07 -0.33 33.61
C ALA A 330 -11.07 -1.73 34.23
N ILE A 331 -11.73 -2.68 33.58
CA ILE A 331 -11.64 -4.09 33.91
C ILE A 331 -10.59 -4.72 33.00
N LEU A 332 -9.51 -5.26 33.58
CA LEU A 332 -8.47 -6.01 32.89
C LEU A 332 -8.77 -7.50 32.95
N MET A 333 -8.77 -8.18 31.81
CA MET A 333 -9.06 -9.62 31.73
C MET A 333 -8.37 -10.32 30.55
N GLY A 334 -8.39 -11.66 30.55
CA GLY A 334 -7.78 -12.50 29.53
C GLY A 334 -6.35 -12.90 29.89
N TRP A 335 -5.44 -13.03 28.92
CA TRP A 335 -4.05 -13.44 29.17
C TRP A 335 -3.26 -12.45 30.03
N ALA A 336 -3.69 -11.19 30.09
CA ALA A 336 -3.09 -10.18 30.93
C ALA A 336 -3.41 -10.36 32.44
N SER A 337 -4.46 -11.11 32.79
CA SER A 337 -4.81 -11.41 34.18
C SER A 337 -5.68 -12.66 34.28
N GLU A 338 -5.24 -13.65 35.08
CA GLU A 338 -5.94 -14.93 35.27
C GLU A 338 -7.39 -14.75 35.75
N LEU A 339 -7.63 -13.72 36.56
CA LEU A 339 -8.97 -13.30 36.99
C LEU A 339 -9.21 -11.85 36.53
N PRO A 340 -10.42 -11.50 36.08
CA PRO A 340 -10.79 -10.11 35.83
C PRO A 340 -10.60 -9.25 37.06
N VAL A 341 -9.82 -8.18 36.90
CA VAL A 341 -9.49 -7.24 37.97
C VAL A 341 -9.86 -5.84 37.57
N LEU A 342 -10.43 -5.08 38.50
CA LEU A 342 -10.62 -3.65 38.34
C LEU A 342 -9.27 -2.94 38.55
N VAL A 343 -8.83 -2.19 37.54
CA VAL A 343 -7.57 -1.44 37.55
C VAL A 343 -7.83 0.06 37.41
N GLU A 344 -6.93 0.86 37.97
CA GLU A 344 -6.91 2.31 37.79
C GLU A 344 -5.70 2.72 36.96
N MET A 345 -5.93 3.54 35.93
CA MET A 345 -4.88 4.07 35.06
C MET A 345 -4.07 5.14 35.76
N ASN A 346 -2.74 5.00 35.69
CA ASN A 346 -1.81 6.03 36.14
C ASN A 346 -2.04 7.34 35.38
N LYS A 347 -1.96 8.46 36.11
CA LYS A 347 -2.01 9.79 35.49
C LYS A 347 -0.66 10.12 34.88
N LEU A 348 -0.65 10.52 33.61
CA LEU A 348 0.55 11.02 32.95
C LEU A 348 0.91 12.43 33.47
N PRO A 349 2.19 12.76 33.63
CA PRO A 349 2.66 14.14 33.81
C PRO A 349 2.08 15.09 32.74
N GLU A 350 1.79 16.34 33.09
CA GLU A 350 1.14 17.30 32.17
C GLU A 350 1.90 17.48 30.85
N ASN A 351 3.24 17.47 30.91
CA ASN A 351 4.10 17.57 29.73
C ASN A 351 4.10 16.31 28.84
N GLN A 352 3.49 15.22 29.28
CA GLN A 352 3.37 13.94 28.56
C GLN A 352 1.93 13.62 28.17
N GLN A 353 0.96 14.47 28.55
CA GLN A 353 -0.43 14.27 28.18
C GLN A 353 -0.64 14.62 26.70
N PRO A 354 -1.44 13.84 25.96
CA PRO A 354 -1.82 14.20 24.59
C PRO A 354 -2.62 15.50 24.61
N LYS A 355 -2.62 16.22 23.48
CA LYS A 355 -3.48 17.40 23.25
C LYS A 355 -4.92 16.95 23.01
N SER A 356 -5.57 16.43 24.05
CA SER A 356 -6.90 15.83 24.00
C SER A 356 -7.93 16.56 24.87
N SER A 357 -7.66 17.80 25.28
CA SER A 357 -8.62 18.62 26.00
C SER A 357 -9.82 18.90 25.10
N ASP A 358 -11.03 18.76 25.65
CA ASP A 358 -12.24 19.18 24.97
C ASP A 358 -12.08 20.63 24.50
N PRO A 359 -12.51 20.97 23.27
CA PRO A 359 -12.47 22.35 22.82
C PRO A 359 -13.22 23.24 23.82
N ASP A 360 -12.74 24.48 24.03
CA ASP A 360 -13.38 25.49 24.89
C ASP A 360 -14.68 26.04 24.27
N PHE A 361 -15.48 25.16 23.66
CA PHE A 361 -16.68 25.47 22.93
C PHE A 361 -17.63 26.30 23.77
N TRP A 362 -17.90 25.89 25.02
CA TRP A 362 -18.85 26.61 25.88
C TRP A 362 -18.36 28.00 26.28
N GLU A 363 -17.07 28.15 26.62
CA GLU A 363 -16.51 29.44 27.04
C GLU A 363 -16.47 30.44 25.89
N VAL A 364 -16.13 29.97 24.69
CA VAL A 364 -16.16 30.78 23.47
C VAL A 364 -17.60 31.08 23.05
N TRP A 365 -18.48 30.09 23.07
CA TRP A 365 -19.88 30.23 22.66
C TRP A 365 -20.66 31.19 23.57
N THR A 366 -20.39 31.15 24.88
CA THR A 366 -20.99 32.07 25.86
C THR A 366 -20.32 33.45 25.88
N GLY A 367 -19.23 33.63 25.12
CA GLY A 367 -18.50 34.90 25.03
C GLY A 367 -17.61 35.22 26.22
N LYS A 368 -17.31 34.24 27.09
CA LYS A 368 -16.29 34.39 28.14
C LYS A 368 -14.89 34.54 27.54
N GLU A 369 -14.61 33.79 26.48
CA GLU A 369 -13.40 33.94 25.68
C GLU A 369 -13.77 34.43 24.28
N SER A 370 -13.12 35.50 23.81
CA SER A 370 -13.33 36.00 22.46
C SER A 370 -12.40 35.31 21.47
N ARG A 371 -12.94 34.82 20.35
CA ARG A 371 -12.15 34.33 19.20
C ARG A 371 -12.46 35.20 17.99
N SER A 372 -11.47 35.94 17.51
CA SER A 372 -11.58 36.70 16.26
C SER A 372 -11.42 35.76 15.07
N VAL A 373 -12.27 35.91 14.07
CA VAL A 373 -12.24 35.06 12.88
C VAL A 373 -11.39 35.70 11.78
N ASN A 374 -10.41 34.96 11.25
CA ASN A 374 -9.65 35.33 10.06
C ASN A 374 -9.89 34.33 8.93
N TRP A 375 -11.00 34.48 8.22
CA TRP A 375 -11.36 33.60 7.10
C TRP A 375 -10.33 33.63 5.97
N LYS A 376 -9.61 34.74 5.80
CA LYS A 376 -8.59 34.87 4.76
C LYS A 376 -7.42 33.93 5.03
N ALA A 377 -6.87 33.94 6.25
CA ALA A 377 -5.80 33.02 6.62
C ALA A 377 -6.22 31.54 6.47
N VAL A 378 -7.45 31.20 6.86
CA VAL A 378 -8.00 29.84 6.69
C VAL A 378 -8.15 29.47 5.21
N ALA A 379 -8.63 30.39 4.38
CA ALA A 379 -8.79 30.16 2.94
C ALA A 379 -7.43 30.03 2.24
N ASP A 380 -6.46 30.88 2.57
CA ASP A 380 -5.11 30.86 2.00
C ASP A 380 -4.40 29.54 2.35
N ASP A 381 -4.52 29.07 3.60
CA ASP A 381 -4.01 27.76 4.05
C ASP A 381 -4.69 26.59 3.34
N TRP A 382 -6.03 26.58 3.30
CA TRP A 382 -6.80 25.51 2.63
C TRP A 382 -6.51 25.44 1.13
N GLN A 383 -6.29 26.59 0.49
CA GLN A 383 -5.92 26.65 -0.93
C GLN A 383 -4.43 26.43 -1.18
N GLN A 384 -3.62 26.20 -0.13
CA GLN A 384 -2.16 26.08 -0.21
C GLN A 384 -1.51 27.24 -0.97
N VAL A 385 -2.07 28.44 -0.84
CA VAL A 385 -1.48 29.64 -1.40
C VAL A 385 -0.32 29.98 -0.48
N ASN A 386 0.88 29.54 -0.86
CA ASN A 386 2.11 29.89 -0.17
C ASN A 386 2.09 31.38 0.15
N SER A 387 2.24 31.72 1.43
CA SER A 387 2.51 33.08 1.90
C SER A 387 3.94 33.48 1.55
N SER A 388 4.31 33.34 0.28
CA SER A 388 5.45 34.01 -0.33
C SER A 388 4.95 35.36 -0.85
N VAL A 389 5.06 36.40 -0.03
CA VAL A 389 5.26 37.82 -0.38
C VAL A 389 4.98 38.66 0.88
N GLY A 390 6.02 39.32 1.41
CA GLY A 390 5.84 40.34 2.44
C GLY A 390 7.05 40.66 3.33
N GLY A 391 8.29 40.52 2.86
CA GLY A 391 9.47 41.17 3.45
C GLY A 391 9.96 42.29 2.54
N ASP A 392 10.04 43.51 3.10
CA ASP A 392 10.63 44.78 2.62
C ASP A 392 10.13 45.32 1.25
N ASP A 393 9.76 46.58 1.06
CA ASP A 393 10.50 47.80 1.39
C ASP A 393 9.70 49.05 0.94
N SER A 394 10.17 50.22 1.36
CA SER A 394 9.91 51.60 0.87
C SER A 394 8.72 52.41 1.44
N GLY A 395 9.11 53.50 2.10
CA GLY A 395 8.25 54.58 2.55
C GLY A 395 8.00 55.67 1.51
N HIS A 396 7.74 56.88 2.05
CA HIS A 396 7.16 58.08 1.44
C HIS A 396 5.61 58.07 1.52
N ALA A 397 4.95 58.97 2.25
CA ALA A 397 5.33 60.24 2.85
C ALA A 397 4.49 60.52 4.10
#